data_AF-A0A4U7AP92-F1
#
_entry.id   AF-A0A4U7AP92-F1
#
_cell.length_a   1.000
_cell.length_b   1.000
_cell.length_c   1.000
_cell.angle_alpha   90.00
_cell.angle_beta   90.00
_cell.angle_gamma   90.00
#
_symmetry.space_group_name_H-M   'P 1'
#
loop_
_entity.id
_entity.type
_entity.pdbx_description
1 polymer ?
#
loop_
_entity_poly.entity_id
_entity_poly.type
_entity_poly.pdbx_seq_one_letter_code
_entity_poly.pdbx_strand_id
1 'polypeptide(L)'
;MDQHTQRGLYQLVQPEKDLHDKEQDDAGTLPSSPRIWYTSTTDSWVRHLPIVATACLFLATGFLLGKFAGRNGTLGQGPSTVVDIFDNLRNLPPVDLVKEYGLKPGDLTLYAKPLGKDICLVNVDNRVWSPSSGLDKQDDLGWGRLNQYLYAQLHGYEYKYIQVPGQQGLHPTWVKVKEQFRLTMEGKCKFVIVLDADIIFHDLRIPLEALMSYWNITNDIALAGAQGWAKDLKGRHLLNTGFLISQKTPEFPNLMRDWINCPTDVKYPNCSNWRYEWAHEQSALSEHVRYDYMNVIREMKALDVHSERGKFIKHYWGPAKVDLPMAAKKAIWNRFMPQVSESLVKEWKNHFVHVTSDEQYDSLMHE
;
A
#
# COMPACT_ATOMS: atom_id res chain seq x y z
N MET A 1 -32.98 -11.44 18.13
CA MET A 1 -31.98 -12.23 18.88
C MET A 1 -31.33 -13.17 17.88
N ASP A 2 -30.46 -12.63 17.02
CA ASP A 2 -29.00 -12.49 17.19
C ASP A 2 -28.25 -13.83 17.16
N GLN A 3 -27.64 -14.15 16.01
CA GLN A 3 -26.19 -14.18 15.78
C GLN A 3 -25.83 -15.03 14.55
N HIS A 4 -25.66 -14.37 13.41
CA HIS A 4 -24.80 -14.89 12.33
C HIS A 4 -23.39 -14.36 12.57
N THR A 5 -22.46 -15.26 12.90
CA THR A 5 -21.02 -14.98 12.89
C THR A 5 -20.33 -16.14 12.20
N GLN A 6 -20.30 -16.13 10.86
CA GLN A 6 -19.37 -16.99 10.13
C GLN A 6 -18.01 -16.30 10.07
N ARG A 7 -17.11 -16.78 10.91
CA ARG A 7 -15.68 -16.46 10.89
C ARG A 7 -15.05 -17.16 9.68
N GLY A 8 -14.39 -16.39 8.82
CA GLY A 8 -13.53 -16.92 7.76
C GLY A 8 -12.35 -17.66 8.38
N LEU A 9 -12.43 -18.99 8.36
CA LEU A 9 -11.29 -19.87 8.56
C LEU A 9 -10.57 -20.01 7.22
N TYR A 10 -9.28 -19.72 7.18
CA TYR A 10 -8.43 -20.06 6.05
C TYR A 10 -8.44 -21.60 5.88
N GLN A 11 -9.06 -22.10 4.82
CA GLN A 11 -9.03 -23.52 4.49
C GLN A 11 -7.67 -23.88 3.88
N LEU A 12 -6.89 -24.67 4.62
CA LEU A 12 -5.73 -25.38 4.08
C LEU A 12 -6.25 -26.54 3.21
N VAL A 13 -6.05 -26.44 1.90
CA VAL A 13 -6.29 -27.54 0.97
C VAL A 13 -5.06 -28.45 0.99
N GLN A 14 -5.28 -29.75 1.23
CA GLN A 14 -4.24 -30.79 1.21
C GLN A 14 -3.69 -30.97 -0.21
N PRO A 15 -2.37 -31.19 -0.39
CA PRO A 15 -1.79 -31.37 -1.72
C PRO A 15 -2.01 -32.80 -2.24
N GLU A 16 -2.48 -32.90 -3.47
CA GLU A 16 -2.42 -34.13 -4.27
C GLU A 16 -0.99 -34.36 -4.77
N LYS A 17 -0.60 -35.64 -4.81
CA LYS A 17 0.73 -36.15 -5.15
C LYS A 17 0.98 -36.21 -6.66
N ASP A 18 2.28 -36.23 -6.99
CA ASP A 18 2.93 -36.65 -8.24
C ASP A 18 3.02 -35.59 -9.37
N LEU A 19 4.09 -35.45 -10.18
CA LEU A 19 5.41 -36.07 -10.33
C LEU A 19 6.30 -35.16 -11.26
N HIS A 20 7.62 -35.25 -11.08
CA HIS A 20 8.76 -34.98 -12.01
C HIS A 20 9.22 -33.57 -12.46
N ASP A 21 10.41 -33.21 -11.97
CA ASP A 21 11.68 -32.83 -12.64
C ASP A 21 11.68 -31.96 -13.90
N LYS A 22 12.37 -30.80 -13.82
CA LYS A 22 13.74 -30.65 -14.34
C LYS A 22 14.36 -29.30 -14.00
N GLU A 23 15.56 -29.41 -13.47
CA GLU A 23 16.61 -28.40 -13.26
C GLU A 23 17.12 -27.88 -14.62
N GLN A 24 17.34 -26.57 -14.76
CA GLN A 24 18.44 -26.06 -15.57
C GLN A 24 18.79 -24.60 -15.22
N ASP A 25 20.04 -24.44 -14.79
CA ASP A 25 20.78 -23.20 -14.68
C ASP A 25 20.85 -22.45 -16.01
N ASP A 26 20.83 -21.12 -15.96
CA ASP A 26 21.72 -20.33 -16.81
C ASP A 26 21.96 -18.93 -16.24
N ALA A 27 23.25 -18.67 -16.00
CA ALA A 27 23.80 -17.42 -15.55
C ALA A 27 23.91 -16.44 -16.73
N GLY A 28 23.16 -15.33 -16.66
CA GLY A 28 23.22 -14.23 -17.63
C GLY A 28 23.75 -12.95 -16.99
N THR A 29 24.95 -12.56 -17.39
CA THR A 29 25.64 -11.28 -17.14
C THR A 29 24.78 -10.05 -17.44
N LEU A 30 24.67 -9.13 -16.48
CA LEU A 30 24.04 -7.81 -16.64
C LEU A 30 25.09 -6.76 -17.09
N PRO A 31 24.79 -5.88 -18.06
CA PRO A 31 25.68 -4.79 -18.43
C PRO A 31 25.53 -3.57 -17.51
N SER A 32 26.65 -2.87 -17.34
CA SER A 32 26.89 -1.67 -16.56
C SER A 32 25.95 -0.50 -16.86
N SER A 33 25.36 0.08 -15.81
CA SER A 33 24.64 1.36 -15.84
C SER A 33 25.62 2.56 -15.88
N PRO A 34 25.35 3.61 -16.67
CA PRO A 34 26.10 4.87 -16.60
C PRO A 34 25.57 5.78 -15.48
N ARG A 35 26.51 6.37 -14.74
CA ARG A 35 26.31 7.41 -13.73
C ARG A 35 25.69 8.65 -14.36
N ILE A 36 24.62 9.17 -13.79
CA ILE A 36 24.07 10.49 -14.14
C ILE A 36 24.06 11.37 -12.88
N TRP A 37 24.76 12.50 -12.99
CA TRP A 37 24.82 13.57 -11.99
C TRP A 37 23.61 14.50 -12.15
N TYR A 38 23.02 14.93 -11.03
CA TYR A 38 22.00 15.98 -11.01
C TYR A 38 22.66 17.36 -10.96
N THR A 39 22.31 18.23 -11.91
CA THR A 39 22.50 19.68 -11.76
C THR A 39 21.14 20.35 -11.65
N SER A 40 20.93 21.05 -10.53
CA SER A 40 19.78 21.92 -10.28
C SER A 40 19.95 23.25 -11.00
N THR A 41 18.90 23.71 -11.69
CA THR A 41 18.70 25.15 -11.93
C THR A 41 17.21 25.49 -11.95
N THR A 42 16.93 26.62 -11.30
CA THR A 42 15.65 27.29 -11.06
C THR A 42 15.21 28.17 -12.24
N ASP A 43 14.01 28.75 -12.09
CA ASP A 43 13.47 29.98 -12.72
C ASP A 43 12.45 29.87 -13.87
N SER A 44 11.16 29.84 -13.48
CA SER A 44 10.15 30.92 -13.54
C SER A 44 9.87 31.79 -14.80
N TRP A 45 8.55 32.02 -15.01
CA TRP A 45 7.81 33.16 -15.63
C TRP A 45 7.28 33.07 -17.09
N VAL A 46 5.92 33.06 -17.17
CA VAL A 46 4.99 33.96 -17.94
C VAL A 46 4.41 33.58 -19.31
N ARG A 47 3.08 33.33 -19.26
CA ARG A 47 1.91 33.79 -20.07
C ARG A 47 2.09 34.25 -21.54
N HIS A 48 1.22 33.70 -22.40
CA HIS A 48 0.07 34.34 -23.11
C HIS A 48 -0.27 33.51 -24.38
N LEU A 49 -1.52 33.08 -24.65
CA LEU A 49 -2.54 33.71 -25.52
C LEU A 49 -3.68 32.67 -25.83
N PRO A 50 -4.82 33.01 -26.48
CA PRO A 50 -6.17 32.66 -26.05
C PRO A 50 -7.03 31.88 -27.08
N ILE A 51 -8.27 31.54 -26.66
CA ILE A 51 -9.54 31.40 -27.41
C ILE A 51 -9.50 30.68 -28.77
N VAL A 52 -10.16 29.52 -28.86
CA VAL A 52 -11.24 29.25 -29.85
C VAL A 52 -12.31 28.39 -29.19
N ALA A 53 -13.54 28.89 -29.23
CA ALA A 53 -14.76 28.19 -28.87
C ALA A 53 -15.29 27.39 -30.06
N THR A 54 -15.83 26.19 -29.85
CA THR A 54 -16.95 25.69 -30.68
C THR A 54 -17.78 24.71 -29.86
N ALA A 55 -19.09 24.92 -29.95
CA ALA A 55 -20.16 24.26 -29.22
C ALA A 55 -20.47 22.85 -29.73
N CYS A 56 -20.93 21.98 -28.83
CA CYS A 56 -21.92 20.94 -29.14
C CYS A 56 -22.85 20.79 -27.91
N LEU A 57 -24.12 21.13 -28.15
CA LEU A 57 -25.28 21.01 -27.26
C LEU A 57 -25.99 19.66 -27.52
N PHE A 58 -26.89 19.28 -26.60
CA PHE A 58 -27.87 18.16 -26.63
C PHE A 58 -27.36 16.82 -26.05
N LEU A 59 -27.95 16.17 -25.03
CA LEU A 59 -29.28 16.23 -24.39
C LEU A 59 -29.18 15.87 -22.89
N ALA A 60 -29.82 16.66 -22.03
CA ALA A 60 -30.14 16.29 -20.66
C ALA A 60 -31.61 16.66 -20.39
N THR A 61 -32.48 15.67 -20.40
CA THR A 61 -33.88 15.80 -19.94
C THR A 61 -34.27 14.52 -19.22
N GLY A 62 -34.56 14.63 -17.93
CA GLY A 62 -35.21 13.57 -17.16
C GLY A 62 -35.03 13.74 -15.65
N PHE A 63 -36.11 14.10 -14.96
CA PHE A 63 -36.30 14.05 -13.50
C PHE A 63 -35.80 15.20 -12.64
N LEU A 64 -36.45 16.36 -12.79
CA LEU A 64 -36.86 17.18 -11.65
C LEU A 64 -38.29 17.66 -11.89
N LEU A 65 -39.25 17.11 -11.12
CA LEU A 65 -40.39 17.82 -10.51
C LEU A 65 -41.41 16.80 -9.97
N GLY A 66 -41.53 16.76 -8.66
CA GLY A 66 -42.51 15.97 -7.92
C GLY A 66 -42.59 16.43 -6.47
N LYS A 67 -42.91 17.71 -6.26
CA LYS A 67 -43.36 18.24 -4.97
C LYS A 67 -44.79 18.74 -5.14
N PHE A 68 -45.76 18.11 -4.48
CA PHE A 68 -46.82 18.81 -3.76
C PHE A 68 -47.40 17.92 -2.63
N ALA A 69 -47.10 18.36 -1.41
CA ALA A 69 -47.83 18.29 -0.13
C ALA A 69 -48.86 17.18 0.17
N GLY A 70 -48.63 16.49 1.30
CA GLY A 70 -49.54 16.59 2.45
C GLY A 70 -50.16 15.30 3.00
N ARG A 71 -49.48 14.63 3.95
CA ARG A 71 -50.13 14.12 5.18
C ARG A 71 -49.10 13.70 6.23
N ASN A 72 -49.29 14.22 7.44
CA ASN A 72 -48.53 13.89 8.65
C ASN A 72 -48.56 12.38 8.91
N GLY A 73 -47.39 11.76 8.86
CA GLY A 73 -47.14 10.40 9.31
C GLY A 73 -45.75 10.37 9.94
N THR A 74 -45.72 10.10 11.24
CA THR A 74 -44.56 10.02 12.11
C THR A 74 -43.42 9.16 11.56
N LEU A 75 -42.21 9.73 11.69
CA LEU A 75 -40.88 9.13 11.60
C LEU A 75 -40.84 7.63 11.93
N GLY A 76 -40.63 6.84 10.89
CA GLY A 76 -39.96 5.55 10.95
C GLY A 76 -38.74 5.60 10.05
N GLN A 77 -37.65 6.22 10.50
CA GLN A 77 -36.34 5.97 9.90
C GLN A 77 -35.97 4.53 10.26
N GLY A 78 -36.33 3.58 9.41
CA GLY A 78 -35.68 2.28 9.39
C GLY A 78 -34.17 2.50 9.18
N PRO A 79 -33.30 1.63 9.71
CA PRO A 79 -31.87 1.79 9.47
C PRO A 79 -31.64 1.70 7.97
N SER A 80 -31.17 2.78 7.36
CA SER A 80 -30.57 2.72 6.03
C SER A 80 -29.33 1.85 6.18
N THR A 81 -29.44 0.57 5.88
CA THR A 81 -28.29 -0.31 5.72
C THR A 81 -27.57 0.14 4.45
N VAL A 82 -26.82 1.23 4.57
CA VAL A 82 -25.76 1.53 3.61
C VAL A 82 -24.78 0.39 3.80
N VAL A 83 -24.87 -0.62 2.94
CA VAL A 83 -23.84 -1.65 2.86
C VAL A 83 -22.56 -0.89 2.53
N ASP A 84 -21.60 -0.90 3.46
CA ASP A 84 -20.30 -0.30 3.23
C ASP A 84 -19.72 -0.95 1.98
N ILE A 85 -19.29 -0.14 1.00
CA ILE A 85 -18.68 -0.66 -0.22
C ILE A 85 -17.57 -1.65 0.13
N PHE A 86 -16.81 -1.38 1.19
CA PHE A 86 -15.73 -2.25 1.64
C PHE A 86 -16.21 -3.62 2.13
N ASP A 87 -17.43 -3.77 2.65
CA ASP A 87 -17.96 -5.08 3.04
C ASP A 87 -18.10 -6.00 1.82
N ASN A 88 -18.58 -5.46 0.69
CA ASN A 88 -18.64 -6.22 -0.55
C ASN A 88 -17.23 -6.55 -1.09
N LEU A 89 -16.28 -5.62 -0.98
CA LEU A 89 -14.92 -5.84 -1.47
C LEU A 89 -14.13 -6.84 -0.61
N ARG A 90 -14.44 -6.94 0.69
CA ARG A 90 -13.90 -7.93 1.62
C ARG A 90 -14.42 -9.35 1.32
N ASN A 91 -15.62 -9.46 0.74
CA ASN A 91 -16.23 -10.75 0.39
C ASN A 91 -15.66 -11.39 -0.89
N LEU A 92 -14.84 -10.67 -1.66
CA LEU A 92 -14.15 -11.26 -2.81
C LEU A 92 -13.11 -12.29 -2.36
N PRO A 93 -12.89 -13.38 -3.11
CA PRO A 93 -12.01 -14.48 -2.72
C PRO A 93 -10.62 -14.00 -2.24
N PRO A 94 -10.05 -14.63 -1.21
CA PRO A 94 -8.70 -14.35 -0.77
C PRO A 94 -7.69 -14.81 -1.83
N VAL A 95 -6.47 -14.28 -1.74
CA VAL A 95 -5.32 -14.75 -2.52
C VAL A 95 -4.84 -16.11 -2.01
N ASP A 96 -4.47 -17.01 -2.93
CA ASP A 96 -3.78 -18.24 -2.58
C ASP A 96 -2.27 -17.99 -2.57
N LEU A 97 -1.71 -17.70 -1.40
CA LEU A 97 -0.29 -17.33 -1.27
C LEU A 97 0.67 -18.49 -1.59
N VAL A 98 0.23 -19.74 -1.46
CA VAL A 98 1.05 -20.90 -1.79
C VAL A 98 1.11 -21.05 -3.31
N LYS A 99 -0.05 -21.03 -3.97
CA LYS A 99 -0.16 -21.20 -5.41
C LYS A 99 0.32 -19.98 -6.21
N GLU A 100 -0.08 -18.78 -5.80
CA GLU A 100 0.17 -17.54 -6.56
C GLU A 100 1.53 -16.92 -6.23
N TYR A 101 2.06 -17.14 -5.02
CA TYR A 101 3.32 -16.52 -4.56
C TYR A 101 4.41 -17.52 -4.15
N GLY A 102 4.14 -18.83 -4.21
CA GLY A 102 5.11 -19.87 -3.87
C GLY A 102 5.52 -19.86 -2.40
N LEU A 103 4.67 -19.34 -1.50
CA LEU A 103 4.97 -19.34 -0.06
C LEU A 103 4.76 -20.73 0.53
N LYS A 104 5.55 -21.08 1.55
CA LYS A 104 5.38 -22.37 2.23
C LYS A 104 4.31 -22.22 3.31
N PRO A 105 3.44 -23.22 3.53
CA PRO A 105 2.45 -23.16 4.61
C PRO A 105 3.05 -22.87 5.99
N GLY A 106 4.26 -23.39 6.27
CA GLY A 106 4.98 -23.14 7.52
C GLY A 106 5.43 -21.69 7.71
N ASP A 107 5.58 -20.91 6.63
CA ASP A 107 5.97 -19.50 6.71
C ASP A 107 4.79 -18.60 7.12
N LEU A 108 3.56 -19.13 7.17
CA LEU A 108 2.32 -18.35 7.32
C LEU A 108 1.67 -18.52 8.70
N THR A 109 2.36 -19.13 9.66
CA THR A 109 1.74 -19.60 10.91
C THR A 109 1.77 -18.60 12.07
N LEU A 110 2.62 -17.57 12.04
CA LEU A 110 2.78 -16.65 13.18
C LEU A 110 1.50 -15.85 13.48
N TYR A 111 0.79 -15.42 12.44
CA TYR A 111 -0.42 -14.60 12.56
C TYR A 111 -1.60 -15.24 11.82
N ALA A 112 -2.05 -16.40 12.29
CA ALA A 112 -3.14 -17.16 11.66
C ALA A 112 -4.53 -16.50 11.77
N LYS A 113 -4.69 -15.46 12.58
CA LYS A 113 -5.94 -14.71 12.75
C LYS A 113 -5.74 -13.27 12.26
N PRO A 114 -6.75 -12.67 11.61
CA PRO A 114 -6.72 -11.25 11.27
C PRO A 114 -6.46 -10.41 12.53
N LEU A 115 -5.50 -9.51 12.44
CA LEU A 115 -5.13 -8.54 13.47
C LEU A 115 -5.99 -7.27 13.36
N GLY A 116 -6.44 -6.91 12.16
CA GLY A 116 -7.34 -5.76 11.95
C GLY A 116 -6.80 -4.49 12.62
N LYS A 117 -7.54 -3.95 13.58
CA LYS A 117 -7.20 -2.71 14.29
C LYS A 117 -5.94 -2.78 15.15
N ASP A 118 -5.37 -3.97 15.38
CA ASP A 118 -4.05 -4.11 16.00
C ASP A 118 -2.91 -3.67 15.05
N ILE A 119 -3.20 -3.43 13.77
CA ILE A 119 -2.27 -2.85 12.79
C ILE A 119 -2.68 -1.40 12.50
N CYS A 120 -1.72 -0.49 12.68
CA CYS A 120 -1.82 0.91 12.28
C CYS A 120 -0.93 1.16 11.05
N LEU A 121 -1.52 1.47 9.90
CA LEU A 121 -0.81 2.02 8.75
C LEU A 121 -0.74 3.54 8.86
N VAL A 122 0.47 4.08 8.89
CA VAL A 122 0.67 5.51 9.14
C VAL A 122 1.54 6.15 8.07
N ASN A 123 1.01 7.20 7.45
CA ASN A 123 1.75 8.07 6.55
C ASN A 123 2.10 9.33 7.33
N VAL A 124 3.40 9.61 7.50
CA VAL A 124 3.87 10.77 8.27
C VAL A 124 4.58 11.73 7.32
N ASP A 125 4.15 12.98 7.31
CA ASP A 125 4.64 14.00 6.39
C ASP A 125 4.68 15.36 7.07
N ASN A 126 5.55 16.26 6.61
CA ASN A 126 5.56 17.65 7.07
C ASN A 126 4.98 18.62 6.03
N ARG A 127 4.66 18.14 4.83
CA ARG A 127 3.98 18.91 3.80
C ARG A 127 2.49 19.02 4.14
N VAL A 128 1.91 20.16 3.83
CA VAL A 128 0.45 20.33 3.91
C VAL A 128 -0.19 19.51 2.80
N TRP A 129 -1.08 18.60 3.17
CA TRP A 129 -1.84 17.81 2.21
C TRP A 129 -3.26 17.54 2.74
N SER A 130 -4.21 17.51 1.82
CA SER A 130 -5.58 17.08 2.09
C SER A 130 -6.09 16.26 0.90
N PRO A 131 -7.00 15.31 1.12
CA PRO A 131 -7.58 14.55 0.01
C PRO A 131 -8.43 15.46 -0.87
N SER A 132 -8.22 15.38 -2.19
CA SER A 132 -9.07 16.04 -3.19
C SER A 132 -10.33 15.23 -3.48
N SER A 133 -11.47 15.91 -3.65
CA SER A 133 -12.66 15.30 -4.25
C SER A 133 -12.48 15.19 -5.78
N GLY A 134 -12.36 13.94 -6.25
CA GLY A 134 -12.07 13.62 -7.66
C GLY A 134 -10.69 12.96 -7.83
N LEU A 135 -10.66 11.85 -8.57
CA LEU A 135 -9.42 11.10 -8.85
C LEU A 135 -8.49 11.84 -9.82
N ASP A 136 -9.05 12.75 -10.63
CA ASP A 136 -8.35 13.60 -11.60
C ASP A 136 -7.51 14.71 -10.94
N LYS A 137 -7.79 15.03 -9.68
CA LYS A 137 -7.12 16.09 -8.91
C LYS A 137 -6.08 15.57 -7.92
N GLN A 138 -5.77 14.27 -7.98
CA GLN A 138 -4.76 13.66 -7.13
C GLN A 138 -3.38 13.93 -7.72
N ASP A 139 -2.46 14.41 -6.89
CA ASP A 139 -1.04 14.40 -7.21
C ASP A 139 -0.49 12.96 -7.14
N ASP A 140 0.73 12.75 -7.64
CA ASP A 140 1.34 11.40 -7.68
C ASP A 140 1.38 10.75 -6.29
N LEU A 141 1.70 11.52 -5.25
CA LEU A 141 1.74 11.02 -3.87
C LEU A 141 0.35 10.79 -3.28
N GLY A 142 -0.67 11.53 -3.74
CA GLY A 142 -2.07 11.29 -3.42
C GLY A 142 -2.53 9.90 -3.87
N TRP A 143 -2.05 9.42 -5.03
CA TRP A 143 -2.33 8.05 -5.49
C TRP A 143 -1.73 6.97 -4.58
N GLY A 144 -0.51 7.19 -4.07
CA GLY A 144 0.08 6.28 -3.08
C GLY A 144 -0.70 6.28 -1.77
N ARG A 145 -1.07 7.45 -1.24
CA ARG A 145 -1.92 7.55 -0.03
C ARG A 145 -3.29 6.90 -0.23
N LEU A 146 -3.90 7.04 -1.40
CA LEU A 146 -5.16 6.38 -1.74
C LEU A 146 -5.01 4.85 -1.75
N ASN A 147 -3.93 4.33 -2.33
CA ASN A 147 -3.63 2.89 -2.31
C ASN A 147 -3.48 2.37 -0.87
N GLN A 148 -2.74 3.10 -0.02
CA GLN A 148 -2.52 2.74 1.38
C GLN A 148 -3.82 2.77 2.20
N TYR A 149 -4.65 3.80 2.00
CA TYR A 149 -5.98 3.88 2.61
C TYR A 149 -6.87 2.70 2.19
N LEU A 150 -6.97 2.43 0.88
CA LEU A 150 -7.76 1.33 0.35
C LEU A 150 -7.30 -0.01 0.92
N TYR A 151 -5.99 -0.26 0.94
CA TYR A 151 -5.40 -1.46 1.52
C TYR A 151 -5.78 -1.60 3.01
N ALA A 152 -5.66 -0.52 3.80
CA ALA A 152 -6.08 -0.53 5.20
C ALA A 152 -7.56 -0.88 5.37
N GLN A 153 -8.44 -0.25 4.58
CA GLN A 153 -9.88 -0.51 4.65
C GLN A 153 -10.22 -1.96 4.29
N LEU A 154 -9.58 -2.53 3.26
CA LEU A 154 -9.83 -3.90 2.84
C LEU A 154 -9.47 -4.93 3.92
N HIS A 155 -8.47 -4.66 4.74
CA HIS A 155 -8.03 -5.60 5.78
C HIS A 155 -8.49 -5.22 7.20
N GLY A 156 -9.26 -4.13 7.35
CA GLY A 156 -9.75 -3.66 8.64
C GLY A 156 -8.68 -3.06 9.55
N TYR A 157 -7.59 -2.57 8.96
CA TYR A 157 -6.51 -1.88 9.67
C TYR A 157 -6.88 -0.44 9.99
N GLU A 158 -6.27 0.12 11.03
CA GLU A 158 -6.36 1.56 11.29
C GLU A 158 -5.44 2.31 10.32
N TYR A 159 -5.94 3.34 9.63
CA TYR A 159 -5.15 4.19 8.74
C TYR A 159 -5.07 5.61 9.28
N LYS A 160 -3.87 6.19 9.29
CA LYS A 160 -3.67 7.58 9.68
C LYS A 160 -2.73 8.29 8.73
N TYR A 161 -3.18 9.42 8.21
CA TYR A 161 -2.28 10.45 7.69
C TYR A 161 -1.98 11.43 8.82
N ILE A 162 -0.70 11.67 9.09
CA ILE A 162 -0.24 12.51 10.20
C ILE A 162 0.67 13.58 9.63
N GLN A 163 0.17 14.81 9.64
CA GLN A 163 0.97 15.98 9.34
C GLN A 163 1.69 16.45 10.62
N VAL A 164 3.02 16.55 10.56
CA VAL A 164 3.86 16.96 11.69
C VAL A 164 4.68 18.20 11.34
N PRO A 165 5.07 19.03 12.31
CA PRO A 165 5.97 20.14 12.04
C PRO A 165 7.34 19.64 11.58
N GLY A 166 8.00 20.43 10.73
CA GLY A 166 9.41 20.19 10.39
C GLY A 166 10.30 20.24 11.63
N GLN A 167 11.39 19.49 11.62
CA GLN A 167 12.37 19.49 12.71
C GLN A 167 13.55 20.39 12.35
N GLN A 168 13.80 21.43 13.16
CA GLN A 168 14.91 22.34 12.94
C GLN A 168 16.25 21.58 12.94
N GLY A 169 17.12 21.90 11.99
CA GLY A 169 18.44 21.26 11.91
C GLY A 169 18.45 19.86 11.29
N LEU A 170 17.32 19.38 10.76
CA LEU A 170 17.18 18.05 10.15
C LEU A 170 16.48 18.11 8.81
N HIS A 171 16.82 17.21 7.90
CA HIS A 171 16.11 17.00 6.65
C HIS A 171 14.65 16.56 6.91
N PRO A 172 13.65 16.95 6.07
CA PRO A 172 12.24 16.60 6.25
C PRO A 172 11.93 15.12 6.46
N THR A 173 12.74 14.21 5.94
CA THR A 173 12.53 12.75 6.09
C THR A 173 12.68 12.27 7.55
N TRP A 174 13.35 13.03 8.42
CA TRP A 174 13.50 12.70 9.84
C TRP A 174 12.19 12.76 10.64
N VAL A 175 11.16 13.41 10.12
CA VAL A 175 9.91 13.65 10.87
C VAL A 175 9.21 12.36 11.26
N LYS A 176 9.32 11.31 10.44
CA LYS A 176 8.73 10.00 10.70
C LYS A 176 9.36 9.24 11.86
N VAL A 177 10.64 9.46 12.18
CA VAL A 177 11.35 8.70 13.23
C VAL A 177 10.77 8.97 14.61
N LYS A 178 10.60 10.25 14.97
CA LYS A 178 9.99 10.64 16.26
C LYS A 178 8.52 10.22 16.35
N GLU A 179 7.81 10.32 15.23
CA GLU A 179 6.40 9.96 15.18
C GLU A 179 6.19 8.45 15.30
N GLN A 180 7.04 7.63 14.66
CA GLN A 180 7.05 6.18 14.83
C GLN A 180 7.25 5.77 16.29
N PHE A 181 8.20 6.43 16.98
CA PHE A 181 8.44 6.20 18.39
C PHE A 181 7.19 6.53 19.22
N ARG A 182 6.59 7.72 19.04
CA ARG A 182 5.38 8.15 19.75
C ARG A 182 4.24 7.15 19.57
N LEU A 183 3.90 6.82 18.32
CA LEU A 183 2.79 5.94 17.98
C LEU A 183 2.96 4.53 18.54
N THR A 184 4.16 3.99 18.46
CA THR A 184 4.45 2.64 18.97
C THR A 184 4.39 2.62 20.50
N MET A 185 4.87 3.67 21.17
CA MET A 185 4.85 3.75 22.64
C MET A 185 3.46 3.98 23.22
N GLU A 186 2.58 4.68 22.50
CA GLU A 186 1.16 4.85 22.85
C GLU A 186 0.41 3.51 22.92
N GLY A 187 0.86 2.49 22.18
CA GLY A 187 0.32 1.14 22.28
C GLY A 187 -1.15 1.00 21.85
N LYS A 188 -1.66 1.91 21.02
CA LYS A 188 -3.03 1.82 20.45
C LYS A 188 -3.16 0.71 19.41
N CYS A 189 -2.06 0.38 18.75
CA CYS A 189 -1.92 -0.74 17.82
C CYS A 189 -0.76 -1.61 18.30
N LYS A 190 -0.85 -2.92 18.08
CA LYS A 190 0.27 -3.85 18.30
C LYS A 190 1.42 -3.55 17.34
N PHE A 191 1.09 -3.34 16.07
CA PHE A 191 2.06 -3.00 15.03
C PHE A 191 1.77 -1.61 14.48
N VAL A 192 2.82 -0.80 14.39
CA VAL A 192 2.80 0.50 13.71
C VAL A 192 3.65 0.39 12.46
N ILE A 193 3.04 0.67 11.31
CA ILE A 193 3.68 0.52 10.01
C ILE A 193 3.77 1.89 9.36
N VAL A 194 4.98 2.44 9.36
CA VAL A 194 5.28 3.73 8.76
C VAL A 194 5.52 3.53 7.27
N LEU A 195 4.81 4.32 6.47
CA LEU A 195 4.85 4.29 5.01
C LEU A 195 5.23 5.67 4.46
N ASP A 196 6.20 5.70 3.56
CA ASP A 196 6.35 6.84 2.65
C ASP A 196 5.16 6.88 1.67
N ALA A 197 4.79 8.07 1.21
CA ALA A 197 3.62 8.26 0.33
C ALA A 197 3.78 7.66 -1.07
N ASP A 198 4.98 7.19 -1.42
CA ASP A 198 5.35 6.55 -2.68
C ASP A 198 5.51 5.01 -2.55
N ILE A 199 5.00 4.42 -1.46
CA ILE A 199 4.81 2.98 -1.31
C ILE A 199 3.46 2.54 -1.90
N ILE A 200 3.48 1.48 -2.69
CA ILE A 200 2.29 0.82 -3.25
C ILE A 200 2.23 -0.65 -2.83
N PHE A 201 1.08 -1.05 -2.31
CA PHE A 201 0.62 -2.43 -2.23
C PHE A 201 -0.01 -2.80 -3.57
N HIS A 202 0.68 -3.60 -4.39
CA HIS A 202 0.23 -3.87 -5.77
C HIS A 202 -0.75 -5.03 -5.86
N ASP A 203 -0.77 -5.93 -4.87
CA ASP A 203 -1.82 -6.94 -4.69
C ASP A 203 -2.55 -6.67 -3.38
N LEU A 204 -3.71 -6.04 -3.49
CA LEU A 204 -4.51 -5.63 -2.34
C LEU A 204 -5.12 -6.82 -1.57
N ARG A 205 -5.01 -8.05 -2.09
CA ARG A 205 -5.56 -9.27 -1.48
C ARG A 205 -4.67 -9.82 -0.37
N ILE A 206 -3.38 -9.53 -0.41
CA ILE A 206 -2.41 -10.09 0.54
C ILE A 206 -2.55 -9.34 1.88
N PRO A 207 -2.81 -10.02 3.00
CA PRO A 207 -2.83 -9.39 4.32
C PRO A 207 -1.41 -9.21 4.88
N LEU A 208 -1.17 -8.16 5.67
CA LEU A 208 0.11 -7.91 6.34
C LEU A 208 0.47 -9.01 7.34
N GLU A 209 -0.50 -9.67 7.96
CA GLU A 209 -0.32 -10.80 8.86
C GLU A 209 0.47 -11.93 8.18
N ALA A 210 0.14 -12.24 6.93
CA ALA A 210 0.83 -13.25 6.16
C ALA A 210 2.26 -12.81 5.83
N LEU A 211 2.45 -11.54 5.46
CA LEU A 211 3.78 -10.99 5.17
C LEU A 211 4.67 -10.94 6.42
N MET A 212 4.13 -10.49 7.56
CA MET A 212 4.83 -10.48 8.84
C MET A 212 5.18 -11.90 9.32
N SER A 213 4.32 -12.88 9.03
CA SER A 213 4.62 -14.29 9.28
C SER A 213 5.79 -14.76 8.41
N TYR A 214 5.72 -14.50 7.10
CA TYR A 214 6.74 -14.87 6.12
C TYR A 214 8.11 -14.23 6.41
N TRP A 215 8.13 -12.97 6.85
CA TRP A 215 9.34 -12.27 7.26
C TRP A 215 9.82 -12.62 8.66
N ASN A 216 9.13 -13.53 9.36
CA ASN A 216 9.44 -13.97 10.71
C ASN A 216 9.59 -12.79 11.68
N ILE A 217 8.59 -11.91 11.70
CA ILE A 217 8.49 -10.79 12.64
C ILE A 217 7.80 -11.30 13.90
N THR A 218 8.59 -11.85 14.81
CA THR A 218 8.16 -12.37 16.11
C THR A 218 8.02 -11.26 17.15
N ASN A 219 7.49 -11.56 18.35
CA ASN A 219 7.19 -10.55 19.38
C ASN A 219 8.45 -9.88 19.98
N ASP A 220 9.64 -10.43 19.77
CA ASP A 220 10.94 -9.88 20.19
C ASP A 220 11.54 -8.90 19.17
N ILE A 221 11.03 -8.87 17.94
CA ILE A 221 11.50 -7.94 16.90
C ILE A 221 10.93 -6.54 17.15
N ALA A 222 11.77 -5.59 17.55
CA ALA A 222 11.40 -4.21 17.80
C ALA A 222 11.07 -3.43 16.52
N LEU A 223 11.85 -3.66 15.47
CA LEU A 223 11.77 -2.94 14.21
C LEU A 223 12.05 -3.90 13.05
N ALA A 224 11.29 -3.81 11.97
CA ALA A 224 11.56 -4.50 10.72
C ALA A 224 11.55 -3.50 9.55
N GLY A 225 12.52 -3.67 8.65
CA GLY A 225 12.66 -2.85 7.44
C GLY A 225 13.27 -3.67 6.31
N ALA A 226 12.98 -3.32 5.07
CA ALA A 226 13.54 -4.03 3.93
C ALA A 226 14.89 -3.44 3.52
N GLN A 227 15.78 -4.30 3.04
CA GLN A 227 17.06 -3.87 2.50
C GLN A 227 16.85 -2.98 1.28
N GLY A 228 17.55 -1.86 1.24
CA GLY A 228 17.71 -1.01 0.08
C GLY A 228 18.91 -1.42 -0.77
N TRP A 229 19.12 -0.69 -1.86
CA TRP A 229 20.18 -1.00 -2.83
C TRP A 229 21.55 -0.48 -2.43
N ALA A 230 21.59 0.69 -1.79
CA ALA A 230 22.83 1.26 -1.28
C ALA A 230 23.41 0.41 -0.15
N LYS A 231 24.73 0.43 -0.02
CA LYS A 231 25.46 -0.23 1.06
C LYS A 231 26.00 0.82 2.02
N ASP A 232 26.12 0.40 3.27
CA ASP A 232 26.78 1.16 4.32
C ASP A 232 28.31 1.02 4.24
N LEU A 233 29.03 1.76 5.08
CA LEU A 233 30.51 1.72 5.13
C LEU A 233 31.07 0.36 5.53
N LYS A 234 30.26 -0.53 6.10
CA LYS A 234 30.63 -1.90 6.48
C LYS A 234 30.21 -2.93 5.42
N GLY A 235 29.70 -2.47 4.27
CA GLY A 235 29.33 -3.32 3.13
C GLY A 235 27.96 -3.99 3.23
N ARG A 236 27.16 -3.69 4.27
CA ARG A 236 25.79 -4.20 4.41
C ARG A 236 24.80 -3.28 3.72
N HIS A 237 23.72 -3.83 3.16
CA HIS A 237 22.66 -3.01 2.58
C HIS A 237 22.07 -2.05 3.64
N LEU A 238 21.81 -0.81 3.25
CA LEU A 238 21.03 0.12 4.06
C LEU A 238 19.63 -0.46 4.26
N LEU A 239 19.03 -0.26 5.42
CA LEU A 239 17.61 -0.51 5.62
C LEU A 239 16.83 0.66 5.07
N ASN A 240 16.00 0.44 4.06
CA ASN A 240 15.14 1.50 3.53
C ASN A 240 14.02 1.80 4.53
N THR A 241 13.85 3.09 4.83
CA THR A 241 12.95 3.56 5.89
C THR A 241 11.59 4.00 5.35
N GLY A 242 11.29 3.74 4.07
CA GLY A 242 9.99 4.04 3.47
C GLY A 242 8.91 3.02 3.79
N PHE A 243 9.31 1.82 4.25
CA PHE A 243 8.40 0.82 4.79
C PHE A 243 9.03 0.22 6.05
N LEU A 244 8.52 0.61 7.22
CA LEU A 244 9.01 0.13 8.52
C LEU A 244 7.87 -0.39 9.37
N ILE A 245 8.08 -1.54 10.00
CA ILE A 245 7.15 -2.14 10.95
C ILE A 245 7.80 -2.03 12.33
N SER A 246 7.10 -1.45 13.30
CA SER A 246 7.53 -1.41 14.70
C SER A 246 6.48 -1.97 15.63
N GLN A 247 6.93 -2.52 16.75
CA GLN A 247 6.08 -2.93 17.86
C GLN A 247 6.78 -2.62 19.18
N LYS A 248 6.01 -2.56 20.25
CA LYS A 248 6.53 -2.25 21.58
C LYS A 248 7.21 -3.48 22.18
N THR A 249 8.54 -3.47 22.22
CA THR A 249 9.38 -4.46 22.90
C THR A 249 10.21 -3.77 24.01
N PRO A 250 10.88 -4.52 24.91
CA PRO A 250 11.78 -3.93 25.90
C PRO A 250 12.89 -3.06 25.30
N GLU A 251 13.42 -3.44 24.13
CA GLU A 251 14.53 -2.72 23.47
C GLU A 251 14.08 -1.56 22.59
N PHE A 252 12.82 -1.55 22.14
CA PHE A 252 12.31 -0.52 21.23
C PHE A 252 12.56 0.93 21.71
N PRO A 253 12.36 1.29 22.99
CA PRO A 253 12.61 2.65 23.45
C PRO A 253 14.07 3.08 23.35
N ASN A 254 15.02 2.17 23.61
CA ASN A 254 16.45 2.46 23.53
C ASN A 254 16.88 2.60 22.07
N LEU A 255 16.46 1.67 21.22
CA LEU A 255 16.69 1.72 19.77
C LEU A 255 16.24 3.05 19.18
N MET A 256 14.99 3.44 19.43
CA MET A 256 14.44 4.68 18.85
C MET A 256 15.09 5.93 19.45
N ARG A 257 15.43 5.94 20.75
CA ARG A 257 16.13 7.07 21.37
C ARG A 257 17.50 7.28 20.74
N ASP A 258 18.24 6.19 20.54
CA ASP A 258 19.54 6.21 19.89
C ASP A 258 19.44 6.69 18.44
N TRP A 259 18.40 6.28 17.71
CA TRP A 259 18.17 6.75 16.35
C TRP A 259 17.81 8.23 16.30
N ILE A 260 16.86 8.68 17.14
CA ILE A 260 16.45 10.09 17.25
C ILE A 260 17.64 10.98 17.63
N ASN A 261 18.49 10.52 18.55
CA ASN A 261 19.63 11.26 19.04
C ASN A 261 20.90 11.05 18.20
N CYS A 262 20.89 10.16 17.20
CA CYS A 262 22.05 9.87 16.38
C CYS A 262 22.69 11.16 15.82
N PRO A 263 21.93 12.14 15.28
CA PRO A 263 22.51 13.37 14.77
C PRO A 263 23.16 14.29 15.80
N THR A 264 23.14 13.96 17.10
CA THR A 264 23.77 14.76 18.16
C THR A 264 25.25 14.43 18.36
N ASP A 265 25.75 13.35 17.74
CA ASP A 265 27.10 12.82 17.90
C ASP A 265 27.50 12.38 19.32
N VAL A 266 26.56 12.38 20.27
CA VAL A 266 26.85 12.01 21.67
C VAL A 266 27.21 10.53 21.81
N LYS A 267 26.42 9.64 21.21
CA LYS A 267 26.65 8.19 21.24
C LYS A 267 27.43 7.70 20.02
N TYR A 268 27.08 8.20 18.84
CA TYR A 268 27.67 7.77 17.57
C TYR A 268 28.42 8.94 16.92
N PRO A 269 29.76 8.96 16.97
CA PRO A 269 30.53 10.01 16.33
C PRO A 269 30.23 10.12 14.82
N ASN A 270 30.14 11.34 14.32
CA ASN A 270 29.87 11.70 12.92
C ASN A 270 28.50 11.28 12.37
N CYS A 271 27.55 10.87 13.22
CA CYS A 271 26.20 10.60 12.75
C CYS A 271 25.43 11.88 12.38
N SER A 272 25.87 13.05 12.82
CA SER A 272 25.34 14.35 12.38
C SER A 272 25.51 14.63 10.88
N ASN A 273 26.40 13.92 10.18
CA ASN A 273 26.49 13.97 8.71
C ASN A 273 25.11 13.67 8.07
N TRP A 274 24.39 12.72 8.64
CA TRP A 274 23.08 12.26 8.17
C TRP A 274 21.91 13.21 8.50
N ARG A 275 22.18 14.40 9.05
CA ARG A 275 21.15 15.45 9.15
C ARG A 275 20.63 15.86 7.78
N TYR A 276 21.54 15.95 6.80
CA TYR A 276 21.27 16.46 5.46
C TYR A 276 21.96 15.68 4.34
N GLU A 277 22.94 14.84 4.65
CA GLU A 277 23.50 13.94 3.64
C GLU A 277 22.52 12.80 3.34
N TRP A 278 22.30 12.53 2.06
CA TRP A 278 21.50 11.39 1.64
C TRP A 278 22.19 10.08 2.06
N ALA A 279 21.50 9.09 2.63
CA ALA A 279 20.06 8.92 2.73
C ALA A 279 19.44 9.31 4.09
N HIS A 280 20.04 10.25 4.81
CA HIS A 280 19.50 10.86 6.03
C HIS A 280 19.25 9.85 7.17
N GLU A 281 18.04 9.83 7.76
CA GLU A 281 17.67 8.92 8.84
C GLU A 281 17.87 7.45 8.47
N GLN A 282 17.77 7.12 7.18
CA GLN A 282 18.04 5.79 6.64
C GLN A 282 19.51 5.39 6.85
N SER A 283 20.44 6.29 6.52
CA SER A 283 21.87 6.09 6.76
C SER A 283 22.19 6.09 8.25
N ALA A 284 21.59 7.00 9.04
CA ALA A 284 21.80 7.02 10.49
C ALA A 284 21.44 5.69 11.16
N LEU A 285 20.29 5.10 10.79
CA LEU A 285 19.91 3.76 11.25
C LEU A 285 20.93 2.72 10.82
N SER A 286 21.29 2.69 9.53
CA SER A 286 22.01 1.59 8.93
C SER A 286 23.51 1.59 9.24
N GLU A 287 24.13 2.77 9.28
CA GLU A 287 25.57 2.99 9.50
C GLU A 287 25.95 2.90 10.98
N HIS A 288 25.06 3.37 11.86
CA HIS A 288 25.34 3.52 13.29
C HIS A 288 24.42 2.63 14.14
N VAL A 289 23.15 3.01 14.26
CA VAL A 289 22.24 2.49 15.29
C VAL A 289 22.04 0.98 15.18
N ARG A 290 21.81 0.46 13.97
CA ARG A 290 21.47 -0.94 13.72
C ARG A 290 22.44 -1.92 14.36
N TYR A 291 23.72 -1.58 14.42
CA TYR A 291 24.77 -2.48 14.90
C TYR A 291 24.63 -2.81 16.39
N ASP A 292 24.01 -1.93 17.17
CA ASP A 292 23.75 -2.14 18.60
C ASP A 292 22.49 -2.99 18.84
N TYR A 293 21.63 -3.15 17.83
CA TYR A 293 20.28 -3.72 17.96
C TYR A 293 19.99 -4.85 16.95
N MET A 294 21.02 -5.50 16.39
CA MET A 294 20.86 -6.49 15.32
C MET A 294 19.98 -7.68 15.70
N ASN A 295 19.89 -8.02 16.99
CA ASN A 295 19.05 -9.11 17.50
C ASN A 295 17.54 -8.77 17.49
N VAL A 296 17.20 -7.48 17.53
CA VAL A 296 15.79 -7.01 17.57
C VAL A 296 15.39 -6.26 16.29
N ILE A 297 16.29 -6.14 15.32
CA ILE A 297 16.00 -5.59 13.99
C ILE A 297 15.87 -6.73 12.98
N ARG A 298 14.72 -6.84 12.33
CA ARG A 298 14.50 -7.77 11.23
C ARG A 298 14.74 -7.08 9.89
N GLU A 299 15.74 -7.56 9.14
CA GLU A 299 15.98 -7.13 7.77
C GLU A 299 15.21 -8.03 6.78
N MET A 300 14.28 -7.44 6.03
CA MET A 300 13.56 -8.12 4.95
C MET A 300 14.35 -8.01 3.65
N LYS A 301 14.16 -8.97 2.73
CA LYS A 301 14.87 -8.95 1.44
C LYS A 301 14.43 -7.77 0.61
N ALA A 302 15.37 -7.12 -0.07
CA ALA A 302 15.08 -6.04 -1.01
C ALA A 302 14.06 -6.44 -2.07
N LEU A 303 14.12 -7.70 -2.54
CA LEU A 303 13.21 -8.24 -3.55
C LEU A 303 11.74 -8.19 -3.14
N ASP A 304 11.44 -8.28 -1.84
CA ASP A 304 10.06 -8.35 -1.35
C ASP A 304 9.35 -6.98 -1.39
N VAL A 305 10.11 -5.87 -1.27
CA VAL A 305 9.58 -4.51 -1.04
C VAL A 305 10.16 -3.44 -1.97
N HIS A 306 11.46 -3.49 -2.28
CA HIS A 306 12.19 -2.40 -2.93
C HIS A 306 12.77 -2.76 -4.30
N SER A 307 12.49 -3.97 -4.81
CA SER A 307 12.91 -4.32 -6.16
C SER A 307 12.11 -3.61 -7.25
N GLU A 308 12.66 -3.55 -8.47
CA GLU A 308 11.99 -2.96 -9.63
C GLU A 308 10.58 -3.53 -9.85
N ARG A 309 10.38 -4.80 -9.49
CA ARG A 309 9.08 -5.47 -9.51
C ARG A 309 8.40 -5.48 -8.14
N GLY A 310 9.16 -5.63 -7.05
CA GLY A 310 8.68 -5.75 -5.67
C GLY A 310 7.75 -6.95 -5.50
N LYS A 311 8.14 -8.01 -4.79
CA LYS A 311 7.29 -9.23 -4.74
C LYS A 311 5.92 -8.98 -4.11
N PHE A 312 5.83 -8.14 -3.07
CA PHE A 312 4.56 -7.85 -2.39
C PHE A 312 4.25 -6.35 -2.32
N ILE A 313 5.29 -5.55 -2.17
CA ILE A 313 5.22 -4.10 -2.02
C ILE A 313 6.25 -3.49 -2.97
N LYS A 314 5.98 -2.29 -3.49
CA LYS A 314 6.96 -1.55 -4.29
C LYS A 314 7.10 -0.11 -3.81
N HIS A 315 8.35 0.34 -3.71
CA HIS A 315 8.71 1.73 -3.39
C HIS A 315 9.08 2.49 -4.66
N TYR A 316 8.27 3.49 -5.04
CA TYR A 316 8.44 4.33 -6.23
C TYR A 316 9.23 5.59 -5.90
N TRP A 317 10.52 5.44 -5.62
CA TRP A 317 11.40 6.55 -5.25
C TRP A 317 11.87 7.36 -6.48
N GLY A 318 12.20 8.63 -6.26
CA GLY A 318 12.80 9.51 -7.28
C GLY A 318 11.95 9.62 -8.56
N PRO A 319 12.52 9.43 -9.76
CA PRO A 319 11.79 9.52 -11.03
C PRO A 319 10.64 8.53 -11.19
N ALA A 320 10.65 7.39 -10.49
CA ALA A 320 9.59 6.39 -10.58
C ALA A 320 8.25 6.88 -10.02
N LYS A 321 8.21 8.01 -9.30
CA LYS A 321 6.98 8.59 -8.73
C LYS A 321 5.89 8.85 -9.76
N VAL A 322 6.28 9.15 -11.00
CA VAL A 322 5.35 9.38 -12.11
C VAL A 322 4.47 8.15 -12.43
N ASP A 323 4.89 6.95 -12.00
CA ASP A 323 4.15 5.72 -12.21
C ASP A 323 3.13 5.42 -11.09
N LEU A 324 3.12 6.20 -9.98
CA LEU A 324 2.22 5.99 -8.85
C LEU A 324 0.73 5.94 -9.26
N PRO A 325 0.22 6.83 -10.13
CA PRO A 325 -1.16 6.75 -10.59
C PRO A 325 -1.47 5.44 -11.31
N MET A 326 -0.58 4.99 -12.19
CA MET A 326 -0.74 3.74 -12.93
C MET A 326 -0.66 2.53 -11.99
N ALA A 327 0.30 2.54 -11.06
CA ALA A 327 0.51 1.48 -10.09
C ALA A 327 -0.71 1.30 -9.17
N ALA A 328 -1.24 2.40 -8.62
CA ALA A 328 -2.43 2.37 -7.78
C ALA A 328 -3.66 1.86 -8.54
N LYS A 329 -3.88 2.34 -9.78
CA LYS A 329 -4.97 1.85 -10.66
C LYS A 329 -4.82 0.38 -10.98
N LYS A 330 -3.61 -0.09 -11.27
CA LYS A 330 -3.34 -1.50 -11.54
C LYS A 330 -3.61 -2.38 -10.32
N ALA A 331 -3.25 -1.92 -9.12
CA ALA A 331 -3.55 -2.65 -7.88
C ALA A 331 -5.05 -2.84 -7.66
N ILE A 332 -5.83 -1.78 -7.91
CA ILE A 332 -7.30 -1.81 -7.90
C ILE A 332 -7.81 -2.78 -8.98
N TRP A 333 -7.39 -2.59 -10.22
CA TRP A 333 -7.78 -3.44 -11.36
C TRP A 333 -7.56 -4.92 -11.08
N ASN A 334 -6.36 -5.28 -10.60
CA ASN A 334 -5.99 -6.65 -10.27
C ASN A 334 -6.83 -7.25 -9.13
N ARG A 335 -7.35 -6.44 -8.21
CA ARG A 335 -8.23 -6.91 -7.14
C ARG A 335 -9.62 -7.30 -7.66
N PHE A 336 -10.14 -6.61 -8.67
CA PHE A 336 -11.55 -6.68 -9.05
C PHE A 336 -11.84 -7.39 -10.37
N MET A 337 -10.99 -7.17 -11.36
CA MET A 337 -11.30 -7.59 -12.72
C MET A 337 -11.28 -9.09 -12.97
N PRO A 338 -10.48 -9.92 -12.25
CA PRO A 338 -10.59 -11.36 -12.39
C PRO A 338 -12.02 -11.88 -12.12
N GLN A 339 -12.66 -11.42 -11.04
CA GLN A 339 -14.00 -11.88 -10.66
C GLN A 339 -15.08 -11.36 -11.62
N VAL A 340 -14.94 -10.13 -12.10
CA VAL A 340 -15.84 -9.57 -13.13
C VAL A 340 -15.75 -10.40 -14.41
N SER A 341 -14.52 -10.74 -14.84
CA SER A 341 -14.28 -11.56 -16.02
C SER A 341 -14.85 -12.97 -15.86
N GLU A 342 -14.65 -13.60 -14.70
CA GLU A 342 -15.22 -14.93 -14.40
C GLU A 342 -16.75 -14.92 -14.42
N SER A 343 -17.37 -13.88 -13.86
CA SER A 343 -18.84 -13.72 -13.89
C SER A 343 -19.36 -13.59 -15.32
N LEU A 344 -18.72 -12.76 -16.15
CA LEU A 344 -19.10 -12.59 -17.56
C LEU A 344 -19.03 -13.92 -18.32
N VAL A 345 -17.96 -14.69 -18.15
CA VAL A 345 -17.80 -16.00 -18.81
C VAL A 345 -18.88 -16.98 -18.35
N LYS A 346 -19.16 -17.04 -17.04
CA LYS A 346 -20.18 -17.92 -16.47
C LYS A 346 -21.58 -17.60 -16.99
N GLU A 347 -21.89 -16.31 -17.13
CA GLU A 347 -23.20 -15.83 -17.55
C GLU A 347 -23.32 -15.60 -19.06
N TRP A 348 -22.26 -15.82 -19.83
CA TRP A 348 -22.21 -15.49 -21.25
C TRP A 348 -23.40 -16.06 -22.03
N LYS A 349 -23.82 -17.30 -21.72
CA LYS A 349 -24.97 -17.95 -22.37
C LYS A 349 -26.30 -17.23 -22.15
N ASN A 350 -26.44 -16.46 -21.08
CA ASN A 350 -27.65 -15.69 -20.77
C ASN A 350 -27.63 -14.31 -21.44
N HIS A 351 -26.45 -13.80 -21.79
CA HIS A 351 -26.27 -12.47 -22.39
C HIS A 351 -26.00 -12.54 -23.89
N PHE A 352 -25.59 -13.69 -24.41
CA PHE A 352 -25.28 -13.91 -25.82
C PHE A 352 -26.50 -14.38 -26.60
N VAL A 353 -26.95 -13.54 -27.53
CA VAL A 353 -27.96 -13.89 -28.53
C VAL A 353 -27.28 -13.98 -29.88
N HIS A 354 -27.37 -15.16 -30.52
CA HIS A 354 -26.93 -15.34 -31.89
C HIS A 354 -28.15 -15.37 -32.80
N VAL A 355 -28.38 -14.29 -33.53
CA VAL A 355 -29.41 -14.23 -34.58
C VAL A 355 -28.83 -14.86 -35.84
N THR A 356 -29.46 -15.93 -36.31
CA THR A 356 -28.93 -16.76 -37.41
C THR A 356 -29.61 -16.51 -38.76
N SER A 357 -30.70 -15.74 -38.81
CA SER A 357 -31.41 -15.42 -40.04
C SER A 357 -32.22 -14.12 -39.93
N ASP A 358 -32.47 -13.49 -41.09
CA ASP A 358 -33.27 -12.27 -41.20
C ASP A 358 -34.77 -12.50 -40.93
N GLU A 359 -35.25 -13.75 -41.02
CA GLU A 359 -36.65 -14.11 -40.74
C GLU A 359 -37.11 -13.70 -39.33
N GLN A 360 -36.21 -13.68 -38.35
CA GLN A 360 -36.54 -13.20 -37.00
C GLN A 360 -36.82 -11.70 -36.99
N TYR A 361 -36.16 -10.92 -37.83
CA TYR A 361 -36.44 -9.49 -37.98
C TYR A 361 -37.69 -9.24 -38.85
N ASP A 362 -37.83 -10.00 -39.93
CA ASP A 362 -38.97 -9.86 -40.86
C ASP A 362 -40.30 -10.18 -40.18
N SER A 363 -40.31 -11.15 -39.26
CA SER A 363 -41.50 -11.48 -38.46
C SER A 363 -41.97 -10.34 -37.53
N LEU A 364 -41.08 -9.44 -37.14
CA LEU A 364 -41.39 -8.28 -36.29
C LEU A 364 -41.81 -7.03 -37.09
N MET A 365 -41.58 -7.01 -38.41
CA MET A 365 -41.88 -5.88 -39.29
C MET A 365 -43.23 -6.00 -40.01
N HIS A 366 -43.91 -7.14 -39.85
CA HIS A 366 -45.19 -7.44 -40.50
C HIS A 366 -46.38 -7.59 -39.52
N GLU A 367 -46.20 -7.22 -38.24
CA GLU A 367 -47.29 -6.86 -37.31
C GLU A 367 -47.63 -5.37 -37.43
#